data_AF-A0A426Y4P5-F1
#
_entry.id   AF-A0A426Y4P5-F1
#
_cell.length_a   1.000
_cell.length_b   1.000
_cell.length_c   1.000
_cell.angle_alpha   90.00
_cell.angle_beta   90.00
_cell.angle_gamma   90.00
#
_symmetry.space_group_name_H-M   'P 1'
#
loop_
_entity.id
_entity.type
_entity.pdbx_description
1 polymer ?
#
loop_
_entity_poly.entity_id
_entity_poly.type
_entity_poly.pdbx_seq_one_letter_code
_entity_poly.pdbx_strand_id
1 'polypeptide(L)'
;MSNGDVFEKTHDELDCEFLGNIRGREWRVQTNVYGNGSTAVGREERYGFWFDPTDDYHQYSILWSNERIIFYIDNTPIREVMRTQTMGGDFPSKPMSIYATIWDGSTWATSGGRYKVNYKFAPTLVSSMAAAW
;
A
#
# COMPACT_ATOMS: atom_id res chain seq x y z
N MET A 1 14.80 -12.07 -8.75
CA MET A 1 13.84 -12.85 -7.93
C MET A 1 13.36 -11.92 -6.84
N SER A 2 12.04 -11.81 -6.71
CA SER A 2 11.37 -10.99 -5.70
C SER A 2 11.54 -11.59 -4.32
N ASN A 3 11.23 -10.80 -3.28
CA ASN A 3 11.13 -11.33 -1.91
C ASN A 3 10.13 -12.49 -1.85
N GLY A 4 8.98 -12.36 -2.50
CA GLY A 4 7.97 -13.41 -2.61
C GLY A 4 8.47 -14.68 -3.29
N ASP A 5 9.32 -14.56 -4.32
CA ASP A 5 9.88 -15.72 -5.03
C ASP A 5 10.91 -16.48 -4.17
N VAL A 6 11.66 -15.73 -3.35
CA VAL A 6 12.72 -16.29 -2.48
C VAL A 6 12.13 -16.83 -1.18
N PHE A 7 11.04 -16.23 -0.69
CA PHE A 7 10.41 -16.53 0.60
C PHE A 7 8.91 -16.83 0.43
N GLU A 8 8.55 -17.79 -0.45
CA GLU A 8 7.17 -18.05 -0.92
C GLU A 8 6.05 -18.14 0.14
N LYS A 9 6.37 -18.47 1.40
CA LYS A 9 5.39 -18.61 2.49
C LYS A 9 5.61 -17.63 3.64
N THR A 10 6.70 -16.88 3.58
CA THR A 10 7.17 -16.04 4.67
C THR A 10 7.71 -14.73 4.11
N HIS A 11 7.14 -14.22 3.03
CA HIS A 11 7.57 -12.96 2.45
C HIS A 11 7.28 -11.79 3.39
N ASP A 12 8.03 -10.71 3.18
CA ASP A 12 7.78 -9.43 3.82
C ASP A 12 7.18 -8.49 2.76
N GLU A 13 6.27 -7.61 3.18
CA GLU A 13 5.53 -6.71 2.27
C GLU A 13 5.11 -5.43 2.98
N LEU A 14 5.19 -4.31 2.25
CA LEU A 14 4.81 -2.97 2.69
C LEU A 14 3.95 -2.35 1.59
N ASP A 15 2.71 -2.03 1.93
CA ASP A 15 1.71 -1.66 0.93
C ASP A 15 1.32 -0.19 1.02
N CYS A 16 1.14 0.41 -0.16
CA CYS A 16 0.39 1.64 -0.38
C CYS A 16 -0.65 1.36 -1.48
N GLU A 17 -1.89 1.11 -1.09
CA GLU A 17 -2.96 0.72 -2.00
C GLU A 17 -3.97 1.85 -2.16
N PHE A 18 -4.13 2.34 -3.38
CA PHE A 18 -5.12 3.36 -3.72
C PHE A 18 -6.45 2.69 -4.01
N LEU A 19 -7.42 2.87 -3.10
CA LEU A 19 -8.72 2.24 -3.22
C LEU A 19 -9.61 3.10 -4.11
N GLY A 20 -9.97 2.54 -5.28
CA GLY A 20 -10.91 3.17 -6.20
C GLY A 20 -12.26 3.49 -5.54
N ASN A 21 -13.00 4.43 -6.13
CA ASN A 21 -14.29 4.83 -5.60
C ASN A 21 -15.33 5.11 -6.69
N ILE A 22 -16.59 5.23 -6.26
CA ILE A 22 -17.67 5.72 -7.13
C ILE A 22 -17.57 7.25 -7.27
N ARG A 23 -18.07 7.77 -8.40
CA ARG A 23 -18.04 9.22 -8.69
C ARG A 23 -18.63 10.03 -7.54
N GLY A 24 -17.93 11.10 -7.16
CA GLY A 24 -18.35 12.02 -6.08
C GLY A 24 -18.06 11.51 -4.67
N ARG A 25 -17.25 10.46 -4.52
CA ARG A 25 -16.75 9.98 -3.22
C ARG A 25 -15.23 10.11 -3.17
N GLU A 26 -14.73 10.41 -1.98
CA GLU A 26 -13.31 10.66 -1.73
C GLU A 26 -12.47 9.38 -1.90
N TRP A 27 -11.28 9.55 -2.47
CA TRP A 27 -10.28 8.50 -2.55
C TRP A 27 -9.72 8.16 -1.16
N ARG A 28 -9.19 6.94 -1.04
CA ARG A 28 -8.49 6.50 0.18
C ARG A 28 -7.20 5.79 -0.20
N VAL A 29 -6.17 6.00 0.61
CA VAL A 29 -4.99 5.15 0.64
C VAL A 29 -5.13 4.16 1.79
N GLN A 30 -4.83 2.90 1.51
CA GLN A 30 -4.63 1.87 2.51
C GLN A 30 -3.13 1.60 2.64
N THR A 31 -2.64 1.48 3.87
CA THR A 31 -1.29 0.99 4.13
C THR A 31 -1.35 -0.34 4.85
N ASN A 32 -0.41 -1.23 4.57
CA ASN A 32 -0.32 -2.51 5.26
C ASN A 32 1.14 -2.91 5.50
N VAL A 33 1.34 -3.78 6.50
CA VAL A 33 2.66 -4.27 6.91
C VAL A 33 2.58 -5.76 7.20
N TYR A 34 3.27 -6.54 6.39
CA TYR A 34 3.42 -7.98 6.56
C TYR A 34 4.89 -8.32 6.81
N GLY A 35 5.16 -9.02 7.91
CA GLY A 35 6.46 -9.63 8.17
C GLY A 35 6.30 -11.13 8.26
N ASN A 36 7.20 -11.86 7.61
CA ASN A 36 7.28 -13.32 7.71
C ASN A 36 5.96 -14.04 7.38
N GLY A 37 5.25 -13.56 6.36
CA GLY A 37 4.00 -14.17 5.88
C GLY A 37 2.83 -14.02 6.86
N SER A 38 2.84 -13.00 7.73
CA SER A 38 1.79 -12.74 8.74
C SER A 38 0.45 -12.29 8.14
N THR A 39 -0.13 -13.02 7.19
CA THR A 39 -1.37 -12.65 6.49
C THR A 39 -2.63 -12.87 7.34
N ALA A 40 -2.52 -13.59 8.45
CA ALA A 40 -3.63 -13.83 9.38
C ALA A 40 -3.99 -12.62 10.26
N VAL A 41 -3.08 -11.64 10.38
CA VAL A 41 -3.30 -10.40 11.12
C VAL A 41 -3.25 -9.26 10.12
N GLY A 42 -4.43 -8.81 9.68
CA GLY A 42 -4.54 -7.58 8.90
C GLY A 42 -4.03 -6.39 9.72
N ARG A 43 -3.05 -5.65 9.18
CA ARG A 43 -2.52 -4.41 9.77
C ARG A 43 -2.90 -3.22 8.91
N GLU A 44 -4.06 -3.29 8.26
CA GLU A 44 -4.55 -2.25 7.39
C GLU A 44 -4.89 -0.98 8.17
N GLU A 45 -4.37 0.15 7.72
CA GLU A 45 -4.87 1.47 8.10
C GLU A 45 -5.29 2.23 6.85
N ARG A 46 -6.40 2.98 6.93
CA ARG A 46 -6.98 3.71 5.81
C ARG A 46 -7.07 5.20 6.12
N TYR A 47 -6.59 6.02 5.19
CA TYR A 47 -6.56 7.46 5.34
C TYR A 47 -7.25 8.13 4.15
N GLY A 48 -7.91 9.26 4.41
CA GLY A 48 -8.36 10.19 3.37
C GLY A 48 -7.22 11.11 2.95
N PHE A 49 -7.38 11.73 1.79
CA PHE A 49 -6.46 12.75 1.29
C PHE A 49 -6.94 14.15 1.67
N TRP A 50 -6.01 15.08 1.86
CA TRP A 50 -6.30 16.52 2.00
C TRP A 50 -6.25 17.28 0.67
N PHE A 51 -6.21 16.53 -0.44
CA PHE A 51 -6.20 16.98 -1.83
C PHE A 51 -6.92 15.95 -2.71
N ASP A 52 -7.19 16.28 -3.97
CA ASP A 52 -7.65 15.30 -4.96
C ASP A 52 -6.44 14.59 -5.57
N PRO A 53 -6.21 13.29 -5.32
CA PRO A 53 -5.03 12.57 -5.81
C PRO A 53 -5.05 12.33 -7.33
N THR A 54 -6.10 12.77 -8.04
CA THR A 54 -6.24 12.64 -9.49
C THR A 54 -5.92 13.93 -10.26
N ASP A 55 -5.77 15.06 -9.56
CA ASP A 55 -5.55 16.37 -10.17
C ASP A 55 -4.08 16.65 -10.51
N ASP A 56 -3.12 16.14 -9.72
CA ASP A 56 -1.68 16.32 -9.95
C ASP A 56 -0.85 15.14 -9.39
N TYR A 57 0.45 15.12 -9.68
CA TYR A 57 1.39 14.17 -9.07
C TYR A 57 1.69 14.53 -7.62
N HIS A 58 1.59 13.53 -6.74
CA HIS A 58 1.97 13.62 -5.33
C HIS A 58 3.08 12.62 -5.02
N GLN A 59 3.91 12.94 -4.02
CA GLN A 59 5.01 12.07 -3.63
C GLN A 59 4.54 11.06 -2.58
N TYR A 60 4.61 9.78 -2.91
CA TYR A 60 4.37 8.67 -2.00
C TYR A 60 5.70 7.98 -1.71
N SER A 61 6.08 7.87 -0.44
CA SER A 61 7.34 7.25 -0.06
C SER A 61 7.22 6.42 1.21
N ILE A 62 8.12 5.45 1.33
CA ILE A 62 8.26 4.58 2.48
C ILE A 62 9.69 4.70 2.98
N LEU A 63 9.88 5.19 4.20
CA LEU A 63 11.14 5.03 4.92
C LEU A 63 11.09 3.68 5.63
N TRP A 64 11.96 2.74 5.27
CA TRP A 64 12.09 1.47 5.95
C TRP A 64 13.51 1.29 6.49
N SER A 65 13.60 0.99 7.78
CA SER A 65 14.85 0.77 8.51
C SER A 65 14.68 -0.37 9.51
N ASN A 66 15.78 -0.79 10.15
CA ASN A 66 15.75 -1.82 11.19
C ASN A 66 14.98 -1.40 12.46
N GLU A 67 14.68 -0.11 12.63
CA GLU A 67 14.03 0.45 13.81
C GLU A 67 12.57 0.83 13.56
N ARG A 68 12.24 1.26 12.34
CA ARG A 68 10.91 1.77 12.02
C ARG A 68 10.59 1.76 10.54
N ILE A 69 9.29 1.78 10.26
CA ILE A 69 8.70 2.04 8.96
C ILE A 69 7.87 3.32 9.05
N ILE A 70 8.02 4.24 8.10
CA ILE A 70 7.18 5.43 8.00
C ILE A 70 6.65 5.57 6.57
N PHE A 71 5.34 5.70 6.43
CA PHE A 71 4.66 6.00 5.18
C PHE A 71 4.41 7.51 5.08
N TYR A 72 4.69 8.10 3.92
CA TYR A 72 4.53 9.53 3.67
C TYR A 72 3.65 9.82 2.46
N ILE A 73 3.01 10.99 2.54
CA ILE A 73 2.42 11.71 1.40
C ILE A 73 2.96 13.13 1.43
N ASP A 74 3.62 13.59 0.36
CA ASP A 74 4.22 14.93 0.24
C ASP A 74 5.07 15.33 1.46
N ASN A 75 5.93 14.42 1.92
CA ASN A 75 6.76 14.57 3.13
C ASN A 75 5.99 14.63 4.46
N THR A 76 4.66 14.50 4.45
CA THR A 76 3.83 14.38 5.65
C THR A 76 3.73 12.91 6.06
N PRO A 77 4.20 12.51 7.26
CA PRO A 77 4.06 11.13 7.72
C PRO A 77 2.58 10.84 8.00
N ILE A 78 2.05 9.80 7.36
CA ILE A 78 0.66 9.35 7.59
C ILE A 78 0.58 8.16 8.55
N ARG A 79 1.68 7.40 8.67
CA ARG A 79 1.77 6.23 9.54
C ARG A 79 3.21 5.96 9.94
N GLU A 80 3.46 5.70 11.23
CA GLU A 80 4.73 5.20 11.74
C GLU A 80 4.53 3.86 12.46
N VAL A 81 5.34 2.87 12.11
CA VAL A 81 5.41 1.57 12.77
C VAL A 81 6.79 1.43 13.39
N MET A 82 6.86 1.62 14.71
CA MET A 82 8.07 1.41 15.49
C MET A 82 8.27 -0.09 15.75
N ARG A 83 9.47 -0.60 15.48
CA ARG A 83 9.81 -1.98 15.79
C ARG A 83 9.83 -2.18 17.30
N THR A 84 9.05 -3.12 17.79
CA THR A 84 9.12 -3.58 19.18
C THR A 84 9.65 -5.01 19.25
N GLN A 85 10.15 -5.42 20.41
CA GLN A 85 10.58 -6.79 20.63
C GLN A 85 9.43 -7.79 20.46
N THR A 86 8.20 -7.39 20.80
CA THR A 86 7.00 -8.24 20.73
C THR A 86 6.55 -8.53 19.31
N MET A 87 6.95 -7.72 18.32
CA MET A 87 6.65 -7.99 16.91
C MET A 87 7.38 -9.24 16.40
N GLY A 88 8.55 -9.56 16.93
CA GLY A 88 9.32 -10.73 16.48
C GLY A 88 9.51 -10.73 14.95
N GLY A 89 8.99 -11.77 14.29
CA GLY A 89 9.02 -11.92 12.82
C GLY A 89 8.01 -11.07 12.05
N ASP A 90 7.06 -10.42 12.73
CA ASP A 90 6.03 -9.59 12.11
C ASP A 90 6.59 -8.26 11.57
N PHE A 91 7.80 -7.87 11.98
CA PHE A 91 8.46 -6.69 11.44
C PHE A 91 9.33 -7.07 10.22
N PRO A 92 9.10 -6.47 9.03
CA PRO A 92 9.89 -6.71 7.81
C PRO A 92 11.40 -6.57 8.02
N SER A 93 12.16 -7.58 7.60
CA SER A 93 13.62 -7.65 7.78
C SER A 93 14.38 -8.32 6.62
N LYS A 94 13.68 -8.79 5.58
CA LYS A 94 14.28 -9.44 4.40
C LYS A 94 14.37 -8.45 3.23
N PRO A 95 15.39 -8.54 2.35
CA PRO A 95 15.49 -7.67 1.17
C PRO A 95 14.22 -7.72 0.30
N MET A 96 13.68 -6.55 -0.08
CA MET A 96 12.45 -6.42 -0.87
C MET A 96 12.71 -5.81 -2.24
N SER A 97 11.75 -5.99 -3.15
CA SER A 97 11.70 -5.32 -4.46
C SER A 97 10.51 -4.37 -4.50
N ILE A 98 10.61 -3.31 -5.30
CA ILE A 98 9.52 -2.35 -5.47
C ILE A 98 8.59 -2.85 -6.59
N TYR A 99 7.29 -2.83 -6.31
CA TYR A 99 6.24 -3.15 -7.26
C TYR A 99 5.25 -1.99 -7.39
N ALA A 100 4.74 -1.80 -8.61
CA ALA A 100 3.61 -0.93 -8.88
C ALA A 100 2.67 -1.67 -9.83
N THR A 101 1.42 -1.86 -9.44
CA THR A 101 0.43 -2.63 -10.19
C THR A 101 -0.91 -1.90 -10.22
N ILE A 102 -1.68 -2.16 -11.28
CA ILE A 102 -3.09 -1.77 -11.39
C ILE A 102 -3.85 -3.07 -11.60
N TRP A 103 -4.83 -3.36 -10.74
CA TRP A 103 -5.55 -4.62 -10.79
C TRP A 103 -6.99 -4.48 -10.26
N ASP A 104 -7.81 -5.49 -10.51
CA ASP A 104 -9.23 -5.52 -10.14
C ASP A 104 -9.44 -6.05 -8.71
N GLY A 105 -9.56 -5.12 -7.75
CA GLY A 105 -9.88 -5.41 -6.35
C GLY A 105 -11.37 -5.50 -6.03
N SER A 106 -12.26 -5.77 -6.99
CA SER A 106 -13.72 -5.66 -6.84
C SER A 106 -14.34 -6.43 -5.67
N THR A 107 -13.69 -7.47 -5.16
CA THR A 107 -14.20 -8.27 -4.04
C THR A 107 -14.10 -7.54 -2.70
N TRP A 108 -13.30 -6.48 -2.57
CA TRP A 108 -13.06 -5.81 -1.29
C TRP A 108 -12.78 -4.30 -1.36
N ALA A 109 -12.20 -3.78 -2.44
CA ALA A 109 -11.62 -2.43 -2.48
C ALA A 109 -12.64 -1.31 -2.22
N THR A 110 -13.75 -1.28 -2.96
CA THR A 110 -14.72 -0.18 -2.88
C THR A 110 -15.89 -0.52 -1.97
N SER A 111 -15.97 0.16 -0.82
CA SER A 111 -17.01 -0.07 0.21
C SER A 111 -17.11 -1.54 0.65
N GLY A 112 -15.96 -2.20 0.84
CA GLY A 112 -15.91 -3.61 1.23
C GLY A 112 -16.41 -4.55 0.12
N GLY A 113 -16.20 -4.19 -1.15
CA GLY A 113 -16.62 -4.98 -2.31
C GLY A 113 -18.08 -4.76 -2.76
N ARG A 114 -18.80 -3.82 -2.13
CA ARG A 114 -20.19 -3.49 -2.52
C ARG A 114 -20.26 -2.95 -3.95
N TYR A 115 -19.29 -2.13 -4.35
CA TYR A 115 -19.23 -1.54 -5.68
C TYR A 115 -18.10 -2.19 -6.47
N LYS A 116 -18.44 -2.88 -7.54
CA LYS A 116 -17.48 -3.55 -8.43
C LYS A 116 -16.99 -2.61 -9.52
N VAL A 117 -15.84 -2.92 -10.10
CA VAL A 117 -15.35 -2.21 -11.28
C VAL A 117 -16.39 -2.31 -12.42
N ASN A 118 -16.56 -1.21 -13.13
CA ASN A 118 -17.38 -1.17 -14.34
C ASN A 118 -16.48 -0.92 -15.54
N TYR A 119 -16.16 -1.98 -16.27
CA TYR A 119 -15.27 -1.94 -17.44
C TYR A 119 -15.80 -1.10 -18.61
N LYS A 120 -17.04 -0.59 -18.57
CA LYS A 120 -17.50 0.43 -19.52
C LYS A 120 -16.77 1.76 -19.37
N PHE A 121 -16.14 2.02 -18.22
CA PHE A 121 -15.31 3.19 -17.96
C PHE A 121 -13.82 2.91 -18.19
N ALA A 122 -13.45 1.75 -18.74
CA ALA A 122 -12.08 1.43 -19.09
C ALA A 122 -11.59 2.33 -20.25
N PRO A 123 -10.26 2.56 -20.37
CA PRO A 123 -9.20 2.05 -19.49
C PRO A 123 -9.08 2.81 -18.17
N THR A 124 -8.67 2.10 -17.11
CA THR A 124 -8.14 2.73 -15.88
C THR A 124 -6.68 3.08 -16.12
N LEU A 125 -6.30 4.33 -15.87
CA LEU A 125 -4.94 4.83 -16.06
C LEU A 125 -4.36 5.29 -14.72
N VAL A 126 -3.10 4.93 -14.47
CA VAL A 126 -2.28 5.48 -13.37
C VAL A 126 -0.97 5.94 -14.01
N SER A 127 -0.55 7.15 -13.64
CA SER A 127 0.75 7.69 -14.07
C SER A 127 1.69 7.72 -12.86
N SER A 128 2.91 7.23 -13.03
CA SER A 128 3.91 7.23 -11.96
C SER A 128 5.29 7.60 -12.50
N MET A 129 6.07 8.26 -11.65
CA MET A 129 7.49 8.52 -11.86
C MET A 129 8.23 7.89 -10.69
N ALA A 130 9.12 6.94 -10.96
CA ALA A 130 9.95 6.32 -9.94
C ALA A 130 11.32 7.00 -9.91
N ALA A 131 11.72 7.47 -8.73
CA ALA A 131 13.08 7.90 -8.47
C ALA A 131 13.68 6.96 -7.42
N ALA A 132 14.76 6.29 -7.77
CA ALA A 132 15.62 5.59 -6.82
C ALA A 132 16.86 6.48 -6.61
N TRP A 133 17.12 6.87 -5.36
CA TRP A 133 18.32 7.59 -4.95
C TRP A 133 19.25 6.64 -4.20
#